data_AF-A0A1K1MSW8-F1
#
_entry.id   AF-A0A1K1MSW8-F1
#
_cell.length_a   1.000
_cell.length_b   1.000
_cell.length_c   1.000
_cell.angle_alpha   90.00
_cell.angle_beta   90.00
_cell.angle_gamma   90.00
#
_symmetry.space_group_name_H-M   'P 1'
#
loop_
_entity.id
_entity.type
_entity.pdbx_description
1 polymer ?
#
loop_
_entity_poly.entity_id
_entity_poly.type
_entity_poly.pdbx_seq_one_letter_code
_entity_poly.pdbx_strand_id
1 'polypeptide(L)'
;MPLDLIYTKTDKWILSKVTANYKTWQEKFYFYTTHLNFTDVENLVLFLKDDFKLSDKNRTDIFNDVTNSNKDFFELKVLNNTITITELQLQLLQSKETLIDWEDWSFIFRKTNNNDYYLWVFLGGIANQVREIKLSATQIKEWKEIGNTYSKKLALELKQKNSETYNNAINNNRRVL
;
A
#
# COMPACT_ATOMS: atom_id res chain seq x y z
N MET A 1 12.37 -15.27 -9.74
CA MET A 1 11.18 -15.20 -8.85
C MET A 1 10.16 -14.36 -9.58
N PRO A 2 8.95 -14.87 -9.82
CA PRO A 2 7.94 -14.13 -10.57
C PRO A 2 7.38 -12.98 -9.73
N LEU A 3 6.92 -11.92 -10.40
CA LEU A 3 6.39 -10.71 -9.76
C LEU A 3 5.12 -10.22 -10.45
N ASP A 4 4.25 -9.59 -9.67
CA ASP A 4 3.08 -8.88 -10.17
C ASP A 4 3.28 -7.36 -9.97
N LEU A 5 3.08 -6.57 -11.02
CA LEU A 5 2.94 -5.12 -10.93
C LEU A 5 1.47 -4.75 -11.04
N ILE A 6 0.85 -4.41 -9.92
CA ILE A 6 -0.58 -4.12 -9.82
C ILE A 6 -0.81 -2.63 -10.00
N TYR A 7 -1.75 -2.31 -10.90
CA TYR A 7 -2.25 -0.97 -11.15
C TYR A 7 -3.62 -0.78 -10.51
N THR A 8 -3.74 0.31 -9.75
CA THR A 8 -5.02 0.76 -9.21
C THR A 8 -5.44 2.06 -9.90
N LYS A 9 -6.70 2.47 -9.77
CA LYS A 9 -7.17 3.81 -10.18
C LYS A 9 -6.65 4.94 -9.27
N THR A 10 -5.77 4.61 -8.34
CA THR A 10 -5.07 5.57 -7.48
C THR A 10 -3.64 5.71 -7.97
N ASP A 11 -2.91 6.74 -7.52
CA ASP A 11 -1.50 6.96 -7.87
C ASP A 11 -0.53 5.94 -7.23
N LYS A 12 -1.05 4.79 -6.79
CA LYS A 12 -0.28 3.72 -6.15
C LYS A 12 -0.13 2.55 -7.08
N TRP A 13 1.11 2.25 -7.38
CA TRP A 13 1.49 1.00 -8.02
C TRP A 13 2.11 0.10 -6.98
N ILE A 14 1.75 -1.17 -7.05
CA ILE A 14 2.13 -2.15 -6.04
C ILE A 14 2.93 -3.21 -6.75
N LEU A 15 4.16 -3.42 -6.33
CA LEU A 15 4.94 -4.56 -6.75
C LEU A 15 4.77 -5.68 -5.72
N SER A 16 4.43 -6.88 -6.19
CA SER A 16 4.32 -8.07 -5.35
C SER A 16 5.24 -9.18 -5.81
N LYS A 17 5.91 -9.84 -4.85
CA LYS A 17 6.62 -11.10 -5.04
C LYS A 17 5.70 -12.32 -4.93
N VAL A 18 4.47 -12.11 -4.48
CA VAL A 18 3.42 -13.13 -4.50
C VAL A 18 2.64 -12.94 -5.79
N THR A 19 2.57 -13.98 -6.60
CA THR A 19 1.74 -13.96 -7.80
C THR A 19 0.32 -14.39 -7.48
N ALA A 20 -0.67 -13.73 -8.07
CA ALA A 20 -2.06 -14.13 -7.94
C ALA A 20 -2.84 -13.87 -9.23
N ASN A 21 -3.98 -14.53 -9.38
CA ASN A 21 -4.83 -14.30 -10.54
C ASN A 21 -5.62 -12.99 -10.40
N TYR A 22 -6.22 -12.55 -11.52
CA TYR A 22 -6.96 -11.29 -11.56
C TYR A 22 -8.11 -11.20 -10.53
N LYS A 23 -8.77 -12.32 -10.20
CA LYS A 23 -9.89 -12.33 -9.24
C LYS A 23 -9.38 -12.04 -7.84
N THR A 24 -8.29 -12.67 -7.44
CA THR A 24 -7.65 -12.41 -6.15
C THR A 24 -7.26 -10.95 -5.99
N TRP A 25 -6.65 -10.34 -7.00
CA TRP A 25 -6.30 -8.92 -6.95
C TRP A 25 -7.51 -7.99 -6.98
N GLN A 26 -8.53 -8.33 -7.77
CA GLN A 26 -9.78 -7.58 -7.85
C GLN A 26 -10.56 -7.60 -6.53
N GLU A 27 -10.60 -8.75 -5.85
CA GLU A 27 -11.21 -8.88 -4.53
C GLU A 27 -10.39 -8.09 -3.48
N LYS A 28 -9.07 -8.07 -3.63
CA LYS A 28 -8.17 -7.45 -2.67
C LYS A 28 -8.15 -5.93 -2.75
N PHE A 29 -8.16 -5.33 -3.94
CA PHE A 29 -8.06 -3.87 -4.09
C PHE A 29 -9.35 -3.29 -4.67
N TYR A 30 -9.98 -2.37 -3.93
CA TYR A 30 -11.22 -1.70 -4.35
C TYR A 30 -11.07 -0.98 -5.68
N PHE A 31 -9.91 -0.35 -5.89
CA PHE A 31 -9.58 0.39 -7.10
C PHE A 31 -8.73 -0.43 -8.07
N TYR A 32 -8.73 -1.76 -7.99
CA TYR A 32 -8.02 -2.61 -8.94
C TYR A 32 -8.41 -2.27 -10.39
N THR A 33 -7.41 -2.14 -11.25
CA THR A 33 -7.60 -1.96 -12.71
C THR A 33 -7.09 -3.19 -13.45
N THR A 34 -5.80 -3.46 -13.32
CA THR A 34 -5.10 -4.56 -13.98
C THR A 34 -3.80 -4.87 -13.25
N HIS A 35 -3.10 -5.92 -13.65
CA HIS A 35 -1.72 -6.15 -13.27
C HIS A 35 -0.94 -6.75 -14.44
N LEU A 36 0.38 -6.59 -14.40
CA LEU A 36 1.32 -7.26 -15.29
C LEU A 36 2.06 -8.33 -14.52
N ASN A 37 2.27 -9.51 -15.13
CA ASN A 37 3.09 -10.57 -14.56
C ASN A 37 4.47 -10.56 -15.22
N PHE A 38 5.50 -10.69 -14.40
CA PHE A 38 6.90 -10.82 -14.83
C PHE A 38 7.45 -12.14 -14.33
N THR A 39 8.24 -12.84 -15.15
CA THR A 39 8.87 -14.12 -14.76
C THR A 39 10.00 -13.92 -13.74
N ASP A 40 10.61 -12.73 -13.75
CA ASP A 40 11.77 -12.37 -12.96
C ASP A 40 11.89 -10.83 -12.84
N VAL A 41 12.79 -10.42 -11.94
CA VAL A 41 13.06 -9.00 -11.64
C VAL A 41 13.72 -8.31 -12.83
N GLU A 42 14.45 -9.04 -13.68
CA GLU A 42 15.15 -8.45 -14.81
C GLU A 42 14.16 -7.97 -15.89
N ASN A 43 13.14 -8.78 -16.20
CA ASN A 43 12.05 -8.40 -17.10
C ASN A 43 11.23 -7.22 -16.56
N LEU A 44 10.99 -7.15 -15.25
CA LEU A 44 10.36 -5.99 -14.62
C LEU A 44 11.21 -4.73 -14.84
N VAL A 45 12.52 -4.81 -14.60
CA VAL A 45 13.41 -3.65 -14.70
C VAL A 45 13.54 -3.18 -16.15
N LEU A 46 13.59 -4.09 -17.12
CA LEU A 46 13.57 -3.74 -18.54
C LEU A 46 12.28 -2.97 -18.90
N PHE A 47 11.13 -3.50 -18.50
CA PHE A 47 9.85 -2.83 -18.70
C PHE A 47 9.83 -1.43 -18.07
N LEU A 48 10.23 -1.31 -16.80
CA LEU A 48 10.25 -0.02 -16.11
C LEU A 48 11.23 0.96 -16.77
N LYS A 49 12.36 0.49 -17.28
CA LYS A 49 13.33 1.32 -18.01
C LYS A 49 12.75 1.87 -19.30
N ASP A 50 12.11 1.03 -20.08
CA ASP A 50 11.60 1.41 -21.40
C ASP A 50 10.38 2.34 -21.29
N ASP A 51 9.43 2.02 -20.41
CA ASP A 51 8.21 2.80 -20.22
C ASP A 51 8.47 4.14 -19.48
N PHE A 52 9.41 4.17 -18.52
CA PHE A 52 9.68 5.36 -17.68
C PHE A 52 11.03 6.04 -17.95
N LYS A 53 11.75 5.60 -18.99
CA LYS A 53 13.04 6.17 -19.42
C LYS A 53 14.07 6.26 -18.29
N LEU A 54 14.21 5.18 -17.51
CA LEU A 54 15.06 5.16 -16.32
C LEU A 54 16.54 5.11 -16.68
N SER A 55 17.37 5.67 -15.79
CA SER A 55 18.82 5.52 -15.87
C SER A 55 19.26 4.10 -15.45
N ASP A 56 20.45 3.68 -15.87
CA ASP A 56 21.02 2.38 -15.47
C ASP A 56 21.30 2.28 -13.96
N LYS A 57 21.51 3.42 -13.27
CA LYS A 57 21.62 3.45 -11.81
C LYS A 57 20.33 2.97 -11.14
N ASN A 58 19.18 3.46 -11.62
CA ASN A 58 17.87 3.07 -11.09
C ASN A 58 17.61 1.56 -11.28
N ARG A 59 18.14 0.95 -12.35
CA ARG A 59 18.04 -0.49 -12.58
C ARG A 59 18.68 -1.30 -11.45
N THR A 60 19.91 -0.95 -11.08
CA THR A 60 20.64 -1.65 -10.01
C THR A 60 19.94 -1.48 -8.68
N ASP A 61 19.45 -0.28 -8.38
CA ASP A 61 18.74 0.01 -7.14
C ASP A 61 17.43 -0.81 -7.04
N ILE A 62 16.60 -0.81 -8.09
CA ILE A 62 15.36 -1.61 -8.13
C ILE A 62 15.66 -3.10 -7.96
N PHE A 63 16.66 -3.61 -8.67
CA PHE A 63 17.02 -5.01 -8.59
C PHE A 63 17.46 -5.39 -7.17
N ASN A 64 18.28 -4.56 -6.52
CA ASN A 64 18.77 -4.80 -5.17
C ASN A 64 17.66 -4.67 -4.12
N ASP A 65 16.84 -3.62 -4.20
CA ASP A 65 15.74 -3.35 -3.27
C ASP A 65 14.74 -4.53 -3.27
N VAL A 66 14.40 -5.02 -4.46
CA VAL A 66 13.45 -6.12 -4.60
C VAL A 66 14.11 -7.45 -4.22
N THR A 67 15.32 -7.75 -4.71
CA THR A 67 15.91 -9.10 -4.54
C THR A 67 16.40 -9.35 -3.11
N ASN A 68 16.99 -8.34 -2.46
CA ASN A 68 17.59 -8.51 -1.13
C ASN A 68 16.59 -8.35 0.02
N SER A 69 15.44 -7.72 -0.25
CA SER A 69 14.38 -7.57 0.75
C SER A 69 13.67 -8.90 1.05
N ASN A 70 13.29 -9.11 2.31
CA ASN A 70 12.43 -10.23 2.71
C ASN A 70 10.93 -9.89 2.64
N LYS A 71 10.57 -8.69 2.18
CA LYS A 71 9.18 -8.25 2.04
C LYS A 71 8.56 -8.73 0.76
N ASP A 72 7.27 -9.05 0.83
CA ASP A 72 6.47 -9.53 -0.29
C ASP A 72 5.88 -8.40 -1.14
N PHE A 73 5.69 -7.21 -0.55
CA PHE A 73 4.98 -6.10 -1.18
C PHE A 73 5.78 -4.81 -1.10
N PHE A 74 5.69 -4.00 -2.16
CA PHE A 74 6.35 -2.72 -2.27
C PHE A 74 5.42 -1.71 -2.94
N GLU A 75 5.49 -0.45 -2.54
CA GLU A 75 4.88 0.67 -3.25
C GLU A 75 5.91 1.27 -4.20
N LEU A 76 5.51 1.45 -5.45
CA LEU A 76 6.33 2.01 -6.50
C LEU A 76 5.79 3.38 -6.88
N LYS A 77 6.66 4.40 -6.85
CA LYS A 77 6.37 5.76 -7.28
C LYS A 77 7.30 6.16 -8.40
N VAL A 78 6.74 6.71 -9.47
CA VAL A 78 7.50 7.30 -10.58
C VAL A 78 7.34 8.82 -10.52
N LEU A 79 8.44 9.54 -10.37
CA LEU A 79 8.47 11.00 -10.42
C LEU A 79 9.70 11.46 -11.19
N ASN A 80 9.52 12.32 -12.21
CA ASN A 80 10.61 12.90 -12.99
C ASN A 80 11.62 11.84 -13.50
N ASN A 81 11.12 10.76 -14.11
CA ASN A 81 11.93 9.62 -14.60
C ASN A 81 12.78 8.93 -13.52
N THR A 82 12.41 9.09 -12.26
CA THR A 82 13.02 8.41 -11.11
C THR A 82 11.98 7.51 -10.47
N ILE A 83 12.38 6.29 -10.16
CA ILE A 83 11.55 5.35 -9.41
C ILE A 83 11.99 5.32 -7.97
N THR A 84 11.03 5.38 -7.06
CA THR A 84 11.21 5.07 -5.65
C THR A 84 10.42 3.81 -5.34
N ILE A 85 11.09 2.82 -4.76
CA ILE A 85 10.48 1.61 -4.23
C ILE A 85 10.51 1.73 -2.71
N THR A 86 9.35 1.54 -2.08
CA THR A 86 9.24 1.54 -0.62
C THR A 86 8.66 0.22 -0.18
N GLU A 87 9.36 -0.48 0.71
CA GLU A 87 8.85 -1.69 1.32
C GLU A 87 7.52 -1.43 2.04
N LEU A 88 6.54 -2.29 1.81
CA LEU A 88 5.29 -2.27 2.56
C LEU A 88 5.36 -3.26 3.71
N GLN A 89 5.10 -2.78 4.93
CA GLN A 89 4.97 -3.68 6.08
C GLN A 89 3.62 -4.41 6.09
N LEU A 90 2.62 -3.88 5.39
CA LEU A 90 1.29 -4.46 5.31
C LEU A 90 1.29 -5.75 4.47
N GLN A 91 0.87 -6.85 5.09
CA GLN A 91 0.65 -8.13 4.40
C GLN A 91 -0.67 -8.10 3.64
N LEU A 92 -0.63 -7.62 2.39
CA LEU A 92 -1.84 -7.30 1.61
C LEU A 92 -2.76 -8.51 1.47
N LEU A 93 -2.23 -9.70 1.19
CA LEU A 93 -3.03 -10.91 0.96
C LEU A 93 -3.45 -11.67 2.23
N GLN A 94 -3.04 -11.24 3.43
CA GLN A 94 -3.37 -11.96 4.67
C GLN A 94 -4.83 -11.73 5.11
N SER A 95 -5.38 -10.53 4.89
CA SER A 95 -6.79 -10.23 5.18
C SER A 95 -7.68 -10.50 3.97
N LYS A 96 -8.86 -11.10 4.22
CA LYS A 96 -9.93 -11.32 3.24
C LYS A 96 -10.71 -10.05 2.87
N GLU A 97 -10.45 -8.93 3.53
CA GLU A 97 -11.16 -7.67 3.28
C GLU A 97 -10.60 -6.95 2.05
N THR A 98 -11.46 -6.18 1.38
CA THR A 98 -11.07 -5.35 0.24
C THR A 98 -10.42 -4.07 0.75
N LEU A 99 -9.19 -3.80 0.33
CA LEU A 99 -8.42 -2.62 0.65
C LEU A 99 -8.83 -1.45 -0.27
N ILE A 100 -9.17 -0.32 0.33
CA ILE A 100 -9.58 0.89 -0.40
C ILE A 100 -8.41 1.87 -0.50
N ASP A 101 -7.79 2.18 0.64
CA ASP A 101 -6.62 3.06 0.74
C ASP A 101 -5.83 2.70 1.99
N TRP A 102 -4.57 3.11 2.04
CA TRP A 102 -3.72 2.94 3.22
C TRP A 102 -2.57 3.93 3.20
N GLU A 103 -1.92 4.13 4.32
CA GLU A 103 -0.61 4.74 4.34
C GLU A 103 0.15 4.00 5.42
N ASP A 104 1.30 3.44 5.05
CA ASP A 104 2.01 2.57 5.98
C ASP A 104 2.36 3.36 7.26
N TRP A 105 2.24 2.73 8.42
CA TRP A 105 2.34 3.38 9.74
C TRP A 105 1.32 4.48 10.04
N SER A 106 0.28 4.64 9.23
CA SER A 106 -0.66 5.75 9.36
C SER A 106 -2.09 5.24 9.46
N PHE A 107 -2.62 4.61 8.42
CA PHE A 107 -3.97 4.07 8.44
C PHE A 107 -4.17 2.96 7.40
N ILE A 108 -5.25 2.20 7.57
CA ILE A 108 -5.79 1.26 6.60
C ILE A 108 -7.28 1.57 6.47
N PHE A 109 -7.74 1.80 5.25
CA PHE A 109 -9.15 1.94 4.93
C PHE A 109 -9.61 0.74 4.11
N ARG A 110 -10.59 0.02 4.63
CA ARG A 110 -11.02 -1.28 4.10
C ARG A 110 -12.54 -1.42 4.06
N LYS A 111 -13.00 -2.28 3.16
CA LYS A 111 -14.37 -2.76 3.06
C LYS A 111 -14.42 -4.23 3.42
N THR A 112 -15.31 -4.58 4.33
CA THR A 112 -15.54 -5.99 4.72
C THR A 112 -16.49 -6.68 3.75
N ASN A 113 -16.53 -8.00 3.83
CA ASN A 113 -17.44 -8.82 3.03
C ASN A 113 -18.93 -8.52 3.31
N ASN A 114 -19.22 -7.96 4.49
CA ASN A 114 -20.57 -7.53 4.88
C ASN A 114 -20.92 -6.12 4.39
N ASN A 115 -20.13 -5.56 3.46
CA ASN A 115 -20.25 -4.19 2.93
C ASN A 115 -20.06 -3.07 3.97
N ASP A 116 -19.46 -3.38 5.12
CA ASP A 116 -19.10 -2.35 6.09
C ASP A 116 -17.76 -1.72 5.73
N TYR A 117 -17.62 -0.43 6.01
CA TYR A 117 -16.42 0.35 5.74
C TYR A 117 -15.72 0.70 7.05
N TYR A 118 -14.46 0.34 7.17
CA TYR A 118 -13.67 0.51 8.38
C TYR A 118 -12.41 1.31 8.09
N LEU A 119 -12.21 2.39 8.85
CA LEU A 119 -10.95 3.11 8.92
C LEU A 119 -10.22 2.69 10.19
N TRP A 120 -9.06 2.08 10.00
CA TRP A 120 -8.15 1.71 11.07
C TRP A 120 -7.00 2.71 11.09
N VAL A 121 -6.85 3.46 12.18
CA VAL A 121 -5.82 4.50 12.30
C VAL A 121 -4.80 4.10 13.35
N PHE A 122 -3.53 4.16 12.98
CA PHE A 122 -2.41 3.94 13.87
C PHE A 122 -2.13 5.21 14.69
N LEU A 123 -2.23 5.12 16.01
CA LEU A 123 -2.03 6.27 16.92
C LEU A 123 -0.64 6.29 17.59
N GLY A 124 0.11 5.18 17.55
CA GLY A 124 1.51 5.09 18.01
C GLY A 124 1.79 4.00 19.05
N GLY A 125 3.05 3.55 19.13
CA GLY A 125 3.61 2.73 20.22
C GLY A 125 3.66 1.21 20.07
N ILE A 126 4.31 0.55 21.05
CA ILE A 126 4.50 -0.92 21.17
C ILE A 126 3.21 -1.62 21.63
N ALA A 127 2.23 -0.87 22.15
CA ALA A 127 1.02 -1.41 22.78
C ALA A 127 -0.24 -0.67 22.30
N ASN A 128 -0.84 -1.21 21.23
CA ASN A 128 -2.29 -1.26 21.00
C ASN A 128 -3.11 0.03 20.87
N GLN A 129 -2.53 1.22 20.69
CA GLN A 129 -3.36 2.39 20.36
C GLN A 129 -3.67 2.43 18.88
N VAL A 130 -4.76 1.73 18.56
CA VAL A 130 -5.34 1.66 17.23
C VAL A 130 -6.78 2.08 17.37
N ARG A 131 -7.24 2.94 16.47
CA ARG A 131 -8.64 3.33 16.45
C ARG A 131 -9.27 2.76 15.19
N GLU A 132 -10.11 1.75 15.39
CA GLU A 132 -10.97 1.23 14.36
C GLU A 132 -12.31 1.95 14.39
N ILE A 133 -12.74 2.48 13.25
CA ILE A 133 -13.97 3.23 13.10
C ILE A 133 -14.77 2.63 11.96
N LYS A 134 -15.95 2.11 12.28
CA LYS A 134 -16.98 1.80 11.28
C LYS A 134 -17.59 3.11 10.79
N LEU A 135 -17.48 3.39 9.50
CA LEU A 135 -18.05 4.60 8.90
C LEU A 135 -19.58 4.51 8.86
N SER A 136 -20.26 5.62 9.15
CA SER A 136 -21.70 5.76 8.98
C SER A 136 -22.07 5.93 7.49
N ALA A 137 -23.37 5.78 7.17
CA ALA A 137 -23.86 5.98 5.81
C ALA A 137 -23.51 7.37 5.23
N THR A 138 -23.57 8.42 6.06
CA THR A 138 -23.19 9.78 5.67
C THR A 138 -21.71 9.88 5.34
N GLN A 139 -20.85 9.30 6.19
CA GLN A 139 -19.40 9.29 5.97
C GLN A 139 -19.00 8.50 4.71
N ILE A 140 -19.70 7.39 4.42
CA ILE A 140 -19.52 6.62 3.19
C ILE A 140 -19.93 7.45 1.97
N LYS A 141 -21.04 8.19 2.06
CA LYS A 141 -21.49 9.08 0.97
C LYS A 141 -20.45 10.18 0.72
N GLU A 142 -19.97 10.85 1.76
CA GLU A 142 -18.92 11.87 1.67
C GLU A 142 -17.65 11.30 1.04
N TRP A 143 -17.18 10.12 1.49
CA TRP A 143 -16.03 9.46 0.86
C TRP A 143 -16.26 9.15 -0.63
N LYS A 144 -17.46 8.71 -1.02
CA LYS A 144 -17.76 8.47 -2.44
C LYS A 144 -17.71 9.75 -3.29
N GLU A 145 -17.95 10.91 -2.68
CA GLU A 145 -17.93 12.21 -3.36
C GLU A 145 -16.51 12.79 -3.48
N ILE A 146 -15.72 12.77 -2.40
CA ILE A 146 -14.38 13.40 -2.36
C ILE A 146 -13.21 12.41 -2.41
N GLY A 147 -13.49 11.12 -2.50
CA GLY A 147 -12.53 10.03 -2.63
C GLY A 147 -11.61 9.87 -1.41
N ASN A 148 -10.40 9.35 -1.67
CA ASN A 148 -9.41 9.02 -0.64
C ASN A 148 -8.91 10.23 0.18
N THR A 149 -9.21 11.45 -0.26
CA THR A 149 -8.97 12.67 0.55
C THR A 149 -9.75 12.62 1.86
N TYR A 150 -10.96 12.03 1.85
CA TYR A 150 -11.78 11.85 3.05
C TYR A 150 -11.05 11.01 4.11
N SER A 151 -10.62 9.80 3.74
CA SER A 151 -9.96 8.87 4.66
C SER A 151 -8.65 9.43 5.19
N LYS A 152 -7.88 10.12 4.34
CA LYS A 152 -6.64 10.81 4.75
C LYS A 152 -6.90 11.92 5.76
N LYS A 153 -7.92 12.76 5.54
CA LYS A 153 -8.30 13.83 6.48
C LYS A 153 -8.75 13.25 7.82
N LEU A 154 -9.65 12.26 7.80
CA LEU A 154 -10.13 11.62 9.02
C LEU A 154 -9.00 10.93 9.78
N ALA A 155 -8.12 10.19 9.08
CA ALA A 155 -6.94 9.58 9.69
C ALA A 155 -6.01 10.64 10.32
N LEU A 156 -5.80 11.76 9.64
CA LEU A 156 -4.97 12.86 10.14
C LEU A 156 -5.55 13.52 11.39
N GLU A 157 -6.86 13.73 11.46
CA GLU A 157 -7.55 14.28 12.64
C GLU A 157 -7.44 13.34 13.85
N LEU A 158 -7.40 12.03 13.60
CA LEU A 158 -7.34 11.01 14.64
C LEU A 158 -5.91 10.74 15.11
N LYS A 159 -4.94 10.79 14.19
CA LYS A 159 -3.52 10.57 14.41
C LYS A 159 -2.97 11.73 15.24
N GLN A 160 -2.90 11.55 16.57
CA GLN A 160 -2.22 12.50 17.45
C GLN A 160 -0.75 12.64 17.02
N LYS A 161 -0.40 13.74 16.36
CA LYS A 161 0.97 14.01 15.88
C LYS A 161 1.90 14.35 17.06
N ASN A 162 3.15 13.89 16.99
CA ASN A 162 4.29 14.21 17.87
C ASN A 162 4.38 13.49 19.23
N SER A 163 3.87 12.27 19.36
CA SER A 163 4.32 11.43 20.47
C SER A 163 5.68 10.83 20.12
N GLU A 164 6.68 11.02 20.98
CA GLU A 164 7.99 10.32 20.90
C GLU A 164 7.81 8.81 20.72
N THR A 165 6.73 8.27 21.30
CA THR A 165 6.30 6.88 21.17
C THR A 165 5.94 6.47 19.74
N TYR A 166 5.35 7.35 18.94
CA TYR A 166 5.03 7.09 17.54
C TYR A 166 6.31 7.02 16.69
N ASN A 167 7.21 8.00 16.84
CA ASN A 167 8.49 8.02 16.12
C ASN A 167 9.35 6.81 16.49
N ASN A 168 9.40 6.46 17.77
CA ASN A 168 10.11 5.27 18.25
C ASN A 168 9.48 3.97 17.73
N ALA A 169 8.16 3.90 17.54
CA ALA A 169 7.50 2.71 17.00
C ALA A 169 7.85 2.47 15.52
N ILE A 170 7.91 3.54 14.71
CA ILE A 170 8.36 3.48 13.31
C ILE A 170 9.83 3.04 13.24
N ASN A 171 10.72 3.73 13.95
CA ASN A 171 12.16 3.48 13.90
C ASN A 171 12.52 2.05 14.33
N ASN A 172 11.77 1.48 15.28
CA ASN A 172 12.01 0.14 15.80
C ASN A 172 11.11 -0.94 15.16
N ASN A 173 10.35 -0.61 14.11
CA ASN A 173 9.43 -1.53 13.42
C ASN A 173 8.46 -2.29 14.37
N ARG A 174 7.89 -1.60 15.37
CA ARG A 174 7.07 -2.19 16.44
C ARG A 174 5.57 -2.25 16.13
N ARG A 175 5.17 -2.71 14.94
CA ARG A 175 3.75 -2.79 14.54
C ARG A 175 3.08 -4.06 15.10
N VAL A 176 1.80 -3.95 15.45
CA VAL A 176 0.92 -5.10 15.67
C VAL A 176 0.35 -5.53 14.32
N LEU A 177 0.65 -6.76 13.89
CA LEU A 177 0.03 -7.43 12.73
C LEU A 177 -1.35 -7.96 13.12
#